data_AF-A0A1F3G8U8-F1
#
_entry.id   AF-A0A1F3G8U8-F1
#
_cell.length_a   1.000
_cell.length_b   1.000
_cell.length_c   1.000
_cell.angle_alpha   90.00
_cell.angle_beta   90.00
_cell.angle_gamma   90.00
#
_symmetry.space_group_name_H-M   'P 1'
#
loop_
_entity.id
_entity.type
_entity.pdbx_description
1 polymer ?
#
loop_
_entity_poly.entity_id
_entity_poly.type
_entity_poly.pdbx_seq_one_letter_code
_entity_poly.pdbx_strand_id
1 'polypeptide(L)'
;MKKIIFTIAITAIMTGTMLTNCQTQDKKIKDAQDELKEAKEDEAEAQIELNNIKQDSISEYQKLKKEYEARINENEKDIAEFKKDIAKEAKEIRKESEKKLTKLEEKNNNLKTKLANYKDDDFNKWERFKTELNHDMDELGQAFKDFSVKNVK
;
A
#
# COMPACT_ATOMS: atom_id res chain seq x y z
N MET A 1 20.40 -2.80 3.97
CA MET A 1 21.46 -3.82 3.86
C MET A 1 21.56 -4.62 5.15
N LYS A 2 20.97 -5.82 5.18
CA LYS A 2 21.38 -6.91 6.07
C LYS A 2 21.24 -8.18 5.24
N LYS A 3 22.38 -8.71 4.78
CA LYS A 3 22.46 -10.00 4.09
C LYS A 3 22.17 -11.06 5.15
N ILE A 4 21.02 -11.71 5.07
CA ILE A 4 20.75 -12.91 5.86
C ILE A 4 21.43 -14.05 5.09
N ILE A 5 22.61 -14.41 5.58
CA ILE A 5 23.38 -15.53 5.08
C ILE A 5 22.75 -16.79 5.67
N PHE A 6 21.91 -17.49 4.91
CA PHE A 6 21.55 -18.86 5.26
C PHE A 6 22.66 -19.80 4.76
N THR A 7 23.74 -19.89 5.54
CA THR A 7 24.74 -20.96 5.36
C THR A 7 24.19 -22.22 6.02
N ILE A 8 23.50 -23.08 5.24
CA ILE A 8 23.30 -24.47 5.66
C ILE A 8 24.55 -25.24 5.24
N ALA A 9 25.57 -25.21 6.09
CA ALA A 9 26.76 -26.05 5.95
C ALA A 9 26.43 -27.48 6.39
N ILE A 10 26.10 -28.37 5.46
CA ILE A 10 25.98 -29.80 5.74
C ILE A 10 27.40 -30.37 5.82
N THR A 11 27.95 -30.42 7.02
CA THR A 11 29.26 -31.04 7.26
C THR A 11 29.05 -32.53 7.56
N ALA A 12 29.17 -33.38 6.54
CA ALA A 12 29.10 -34.83 6.71
C ALA A 12 30.48 -35.37 7.12
N ILE A 13 30.69 -35.64 8.41
CA ILE A 13 31.83 -36.43 8.89
C ILE A 13 31.38 -37.88 8.97
N MET A 14 31.79 -38.71 8.00
CA MET A 14 31.67 -40.17 8.06
C MET A 14 33.00 -40.77 8.51
N THR A 15 33.08 -41.20 9.76
CA THR A 15 34.06 -42.20 10.22
C THR A 15 33.39 -43.57 10.20
N GLY A 16 33.85 -44.45 9.30
CA GLY A 16 33.26 -45.76 9.08
C GLY A 16 33.67 -46.80 10.11
N THR A 17 32.70 -47.64 10.50
CA THR A 17 32.89 -49.08 10.71
C THR A 17 31.55 -49.80 10.57
N MET A 18 31.61 -51.01 10.02
CA MET A 18 30.65 -52.13 10.08
C MET A 18 29.70 -52.33 8.87
N LEU A 19 30.11 -53.29 8.05
CA LEU A 19 29.40 -53.94 6.96
C LEU A 19 28.28 -54.83 7.50
N THR A 20 27.09 -54.30 7.71
CA THR A 20 25.83 -55.06 7.53
C THR A 20 24.71 -54.08 7.17
N ASN A 21 24.14 -54.28 5.97
CA ASN A 21 22.87 -53.74 5.47
C ASN A 21 22.92 -52.53 4.51
N CYS A 22 23.35 -52.75 3.26
CA CYS A 22 23.22 -51.78 2.15
C CYS A 22 21.76 -51.33 1.91
N GLN A 23 20.73 -52.10 2.29
CA GLN A 23 19.32 -51.71 2.11
C GLN A 23 18.89 -50.51 2.98
N THR A 24 19.59 -50.23 4.09
CA THR A 24 19.22 -49.12 4.99
C THR A 24 19.78 -47.77 4.55
N GLN A 25 20.88 -47.75 3.79
CA GLN A 25 21.44 -46.52 3.23
C GLN A 25 20.64 -46.04 2.03
N ASP A 26 20.25 -46.94 1.12
CA ASP A 26 19.41 -46.59 -0.04
C ASP A 26 18.05 -46.01 0.38
N LYS A 27 17.45 -46.56 1.46
CA LYS A 27 16.21 -46.02 2.02
C LYS A 27 16.41 -44.60 2.59
N LYS A 28 17.47 -44.37 3.37
CA LYS A 28 17.78 -43.03 3.92
C LYS A 28 18.10 -42.01 2.84
N ILE A 29 18.78 -42.41 1.76
CA ILE A 29 19.06 -41.54 0.61
C ILE A 29 17.76 -41.18 -0.10
N LYS A 30 16.87 -42.16 -0.30
CA LYS A 30 15.56 -41.93 -0.93
C LYS A 30 14.68 -41.02 -0.07
N ASP A 31 14.59 -41.27 1.23
CA ASP A 31 13.83 -40.44 2.17
C ASP A 31 14.36 -38.98 2.14
N ALA A 32 15.68 -38.78 2.14
CA ALA A 32 16.28 -37.45 2.03
C ALA A 32 16.06 -36.78 0.65
N GLN A 33 15.96 -37.56 -0.43
CA GLN A 33 15.60 -37.06 -1.76
C GLN A 33 14.13 -36.63 -1.84
N ASP A 34 13.25 -37.39 -1.20
CA ASP A 34 11.81 -37.11 -1.13
C ASP A 34 11.56 -35.85 -0.27
N GLU A 35 12.20 -35.74 0.91
CA GLU A 35 12.16 -34.52 1.75
C GLU A 35 12.71 -33.28 1.00
N LEU A 36 13.80 -33.44 0.25
CA LEU A 36 14.36 -32.36 -0.56
C LEU A 36 13.41 -31.95 -1.70
N LYS A 37 12.64 -32.90 -2.25
CA LYS A 37 11.66 -32.62 -3.29
C LYS A 37 10.47 -31.86 -2.71
N GLU A 38 9.95 -32.30 -1.58
CA GLU A 38 8.86 -31.62 -0.84
C GLU A 38 9.26 -30.19 -0.48
N ALA A 39 10.45 -30.00 0.10
CA ALA A 39 10.94 -28.66 0.45
C ALA A 39 11.06 -27.71 -0.76
N LYS A 40 11.39 -28.23 -1.95
CA LYS A 40 11.45 -27.43 -3.19
C LYS A 40 10.06 -27.10 -3.74
N GLU A 41 9.11 -28.02 -3.59
CA GLU A 41 7.72 -27.79 -3.95
C GLU A 41 7.10 -26.72 -3.05
N ASP A 42 7.29 -26.83 -1.73
CA ASP A 42 6.87 -25.82 -0.74
C ASP A 42 7.49 -24.44 -1.03
N GLU A 43 8.79 -24.39 -1.35
CA GLU A 43 9.47 -23.13 -1.71
C GLU A 43 8.86 -22.52 -2.98
N ALA A 44 8.58 -23.34 -4.00
CA ALA A 44 7.98 -22.87 -5.25
C ALA A 44 6.55 -22.34 -5.03
N GLU A 45 5.73 -23.04 -4.24
CA GLU A 45 4.38 -22.60 -3.88
C GLU A 45 4.40 -21.28 -3.11
N ALA A 46 5.25 -21.15 -2.09
CA ALA A 46 5.41 -19.92 -1.32
C ALA A 46 5.85 -18.74 -2.22
N GLN A 47 6.72 -18.99 -3.20
CA GLN A 47 7.17 -17.98 -4.15
C GLN A 47 6.05 -17.55 -5.12
N ILE A 48 5.20 -18.48 -5.57
CA ILE A 48 4.02 -18.19 -6.39
C ILE A 48 3.01 -17.35 -5.59
N GLU A 49 2.69 -17.76 -4.35
CA GLU A 49 1.76 -17.03 -3.49
C GLU A 49 2.26 -15.60 -3.23
N LEU A 50 3.54 -15.45 -2.91
CA LEU A 50 4.17 -14.14 -2.71
C LEU A 50 4.12 -13.26 -3.97
N ASN A 51 4.27 -13.85 -5.16
CA ASN A 51 4.16 -13.11 -6.42
C ASN A 51 2.71 -12.70 -6.71
N ASN A 52 1.73 -13.57 -6.43
CA ASN A 52 0.31 -13.26 -6.58
C ASN A 52 -0.11 -12.11 -5.65
N ILE A 53 0.29 -12.15 -4.37
CA ILE A 53 0.03 -11.07 -3.40
C ILE A 53 0.59 -9.74 -3.90
N LYS A 54 1.81 -9.73 -4.43
CA LYS A 54 2.43 -8.53 -5.01
C LYS A 54 1.63 -8.00 -6.19
N GLN A 55 1.20 -8.87 -7.10
CA GLN A 55 0.44 -8.49 -8.29
C GLN A 55 -0.94 -7.92 -7.91
N ASP A 56 -1.65 -8.56 -6.99
CA ASP A 56 -2.94 -8.09 -6.49
C ASP A 56 -2.81 -6.75 -5.78
N SER A 57 -1.77 -6.58 -4.97
CA SER A 57 -1.45 -5.31 -4.31
C SER A 57 -1.17 -4.17 -5.30
N ILE A 58 -0.45 -4.44 -6.40
CA ILE A 58 -0.23 -3.47 -7.48
C ILE A 58 -1.56 -3.09 -8.15
N SER A 59 -2.44 -4.06 -8.39
CA SER A 59 -3.76 -3.82 -8.99
C SER A 59 -4.66 -2.97 -8.08
N GLU A 60 -4.73 -3.31 -6.79
CA GLU A 60 -5.47 -2.55 -5.78
C GLU A 60 -4.93 -1.12 -5.66
N TYR A 61 -3.59 -0.97 -5.63
CA TYR A 61 -2.92 0.32 -5.61
C TYR A 61 -3.34 1.21 -6.79
N GLN A 62 -3.28 0.67 -8.01
CA GLN A 62 -3.64 1.44 -9.22
C GLN A 62 -5.11 1.85 -9.22
N LYS A 63 -6.00 0.98 -8.74
CA LYS A 63 -7.43 1.30 -8.62
C LYS A 63 -7.67 2.41 -7.60
N LEU A 64 -7.15 2.26 -6.38
CA LEU A 64 -7.30 3.25 -5.32
C LEU A 64 -6.68 4.59 -5.69
N LYS A 65 -5.52 4.59 -6.35
CA LYS A 65 -4.91 5.82 -6.88
C LYS A 65 -5.86 6.58 -7.79
N LYS A 66 -6.52 5.90 -8.73
CA LYS A 66 -7.50 6.53 -9.63
C LYS A 66 -8.71 7.07 -8.86
N GLU A 67 -9.17 6.35 -7.84
CA GLU A 67 -10.27 6.81 -6.99
C GLU A 67 -9.89 8.08 -6.21
N TYR A 68 -8.67 8.15 -5.66
CA TYR A 68 -8.18 9.35 -5.00
C TYR A 68 -8.00 10.53 -5.97
N GLU A 69 -7.44 10.28 -7.16
CA GLU A 69 -7.32 11.30 -8.21
C GLU A 69 -8.70 11.84 -8.61
N ALA A 70 -9.71 10.97 -8.73
CA ALA A 70 -11.08 11.39 -9.03
C ALA A 70 -11.66 12.28 -7.93
N ARG A 71 -11.54 11.89 -6.65
CA ARG A 71 -12.01 12.69 -5.50
C ARG A 71 -11.30 14.05 -5.42
N ILE A 72 -9.98 14.09 -5.64
CA ILE A 72 -9.20 15.34 -5.66
C ILE A 72 -9.69 16.27 -6.78
N ASN A 73 -9.92 15.73 -7.97
CA ASN A 73 -10.42 16.50 -9.10
C ASN A 73 -11.86 16.99 -8.89
N GLU A 74 -12.70 16.24 -8.18
CA GLU A 74 -14.04 16.67 -7.77
C GLU A 74 -13.95 17.85 -6.79
N ASN A 75 -13.11 17.75 -5.75
CA ASN A 75 -12.85 18.84 -4.82
C ASN A 75 -12.33 20.11 -5.53
N GLU A 76 -11.49 19.97 -6.57
CA GLU A 76 -11.02 21.10 -7.38
C GLU A 76 -12.17 21.82 -8.11
N LYS A 77 -13.17 21.06 -8.60
CA LYS A 77 -14.38 21.63 -9.22
C LYS A 77 -15.24 22.37 -8.19
N ASP A 78 -15.45 21.75 -7.03
CA ASP A 78 -16.20 22.36 -5.92
C ASP A 78 -15.54 23.65 -5.45
N ILE A 79 -14.20 23.68 -5.31
CA ILE A 79 -13.45 24.89 -5.00
C ILE A 79 -13.71 25.98 -6.04
N ALA A 80 -13.69 25.63 -7.33
CA ALA A 80 -13.92 26.59 -8.39
C ALA A 80 -15.36 27.14 -8.38
N GLU A 81 -16.35 26.31 -8.02
CA GLU A 81 -17.73 26.74 -7.84
C GLU A 81 -17.87 27.67 -6.64
N PHE A 82 -17.32 27.30 -5.49
CA PHE A 82 -17.33 28.14 -4.30
C PHE A 82 -16.65 29.49 -4.51
N LYS A 83 -15.55 29.54 -5.27
CA LYS A 83 -14.92 30.83 -5.65
C LYS A 83 -15.90 31.76 -6.38
N LYS A 84 -16.78 31.21 -7.24
CA LYS A 84 -17.78 31.99 -7.97
C LYS A 84 -18.91 32.48 -7.06
N ASP A 85 -19.32 31.67 -6.09
CA ASP A 85 -20.41 32.04 -5.17
C ASP A 85 -19.97 33.06 -4.14
N ILE A 86 -18.78 32.88 -3.56
CA ILE A 86 -18.17 33.84 -2.62
C ILE A 86 -17.98 35.22 -3.26
N ALA A 87 -17.69 35.28 -4.57
CA ALA A 87 -17.57 36.54 -5.29
C ALA A 87 -18.88 37.33 -5.34
N LYS A 88 -20.04 36.68 -5.17
CA LYS A 88 -21.37 37.30 -5.11
C LYS A 88 -21.76 37.73 -3.70
N GLU A 89 -21.08 37.24 -2.65
CA GLU A 89 -21.39 37.55 -1.25
C GLU A 89 -21.06 39.00 -0.88
N ALA A 90 -21.72 39.50 0.18
CA ALA A 90 -21.38 40.78 0.79
C ALA A 90 -19.94 40.77 1.36
N LYS A 91 -19.28 41.93 1.35
CA LYS A 91 -17.85 42.07 1.70
C LYS A 91 -17.49 41.49 3.08
N GLU A 92 -18.38 41.64 4.06
CA GLU A 92 -18.16 41.16 5.43
C GLU A 92 -18.15 39.62 5.52
N ILE A 93 -19.01 38.93 4.76
CA ILE A 93 -19.09 37.47 4.73
C ILE A 93 -17.95 36.90 3.87
N ARG A 94 -17.70 37.54 2.73
CA ARG A 94 -16.71 37.13 1.73
C ARG A 94 -15.34 36.84 2.34
N LYS A 95 -14.83 37.73 3.19
CA LYS A 95 -13.49 37.58 3.79
C LYS A 95 -13.36 36.30 4.63
N GLU A 96 -14.40 35.93 5.36
CA GLU A 96 -14.39 34.71 6.18
C GLU A 96 -14.51 33.46 5.30
N SER A 97 -15.38 33.50 4.29
CA SER A 97 -15.56 32.42 3.30
C SER A 97 -14.28 32.16 2.50
N GLU A 98 -13.59 33.21 2.02
CA GLU A 98 -12.31 33.11 1.30
C GLU A 98 -11.23 32.44 2.16
N LYS A 99 -11.14 32.79 3.45
CA LYS A 99 -10.18 32.19 4.38
C LYS A 99 -10.44 30.70 4.59
N LYS A 100 -11.72 30.30 4.71
CA LYS A 100 -12.10 28.89 4.84
C LYS A 100 -11.81 28.12 3.55
N LEU A 101 -12.15 28.70 2.40
CA LEU A 101 -11.92 28.08 1.10
C LEU A 101 -10.43 27.88 0.80
N THR A 102 -9.59 28.85 1.18
CA THR A 102 -8.12 28.73 1.05
C THR A 102 -7.60 27.51 1.80
N LYS A 103 -8.11 27.22 3.01
CA LYS A 103 -7.72 26.02 3.76
C LYS A 103 -8.16 24.72 3.09
N LEU A 104 -9.34 24.71 2.45
CA LEU A 104 -9.80 23.55 1.69
C LEU A 104 -8.89 23.31 0.48
N GLU A 105 -8.52 24.38 -0.23
CA GLU A 105 -7.61 24.32 -1.38
C GLU A 105 -6.20 23.85 -0.98
N GLU A 106 -5.66 24.36 0.13
CA GLU A 106 -4.37 23.90 0.68
C GLU A 106 -4.40 22.40 1.04
N LYS A 107 -5.46 21.94 1.73
CA LYS A 107 -5.62 20.52 2.07
C LYS A 107 -5.74 19.63 0.82
N ASN A 108 -6.51 20.05 -0.17
CA ASN A 108 -6.66 19.30 -1.42
C ASN A 108 -5.34 19.21 -2.21
N ASN A 109 -4.58 20.31 -2.26
CA ASN A 109 -3.25 20.34 -2.89
C ASN A 109 -2.23 19.47 -2.13
N ASN A 110 -2.32 19.41 -0.80
CA ASN A 110 -1.50 18.51 0.00
C ASN A 110 -1.80 17.04 -0.34
N LEU A 111 -3.07 16.63 -0.40
CA LEU A 111 -3.48 15.29 -0.83
C LEU A 111 -2.95 14.93 -2.22
N LYS A 112 -3.07 15.85 -3.18
CA LYS A 112 -2.50 15.69 -4.53
C LYS A 112 -1.00 15.44 -4.51
N THR A 113 -0.29 16.21 -3.70
CA THR A 113 1.17 16.09 -3.53
C THR A 113 1.56 14.78 -2.85
N LYS A 114 0.86 14.38 -1.78
CA LYS A 114 1.05 13.10 -1.09
C LYS A 114 0.87 11.93 -2.07
N LEU A 115 -0.20 11.95 -2.85
CA LEU A 115 -0.50 10.90 -3.84
C LEU A 115 0.54 10.83 -4.96
N ALA A 116 1.00 11.97 -5.47
CA ALA A 116 2.02 12.03 -6.52
C ALA A 116 3.41 11.58 -6.03
N ASN A 117 3.73 11.83 -4.76
CA ASN A 117 5.05 11.52 -4.18
C ASN A 117 5.17 10.09 -3.64
N TYR A 118 4.08 9.32 -3.57
CA TYR A 118 4.15 7.92 -3.18
C TYR A 118 4.89 7.10 -4.25
N LYS A 119 6.03 6.51 -3.86
CA LYS A 119 6.96 5.79 -4.76
C LYS A 119 7.46 4.45 -4.19
N ASP A 120 6.86 3.97 -3.11
CA ASP A 120 7.41 2.84 -2.35
C ASP A 120 6.79 1.49 -2.75
N ASP A 121 7.63 0.48 -2.88
CA ASP A 121 7.33 -0.90 -3.24
C ASP A 121 7.17 -1.82 -2.01
N ASP A 122 7.21 -1.26 -0.80
CA ASP A 122 6.97 -1.98 0.46
C ASP A 122 5.47 -2.01 0.81
N PHE A 123 4.90 -3.22 0.84
CA PHE A 123 3.51 -3.49 1.20
C PHE A 123 3.08 -2.87 2.54
N ASN A 124 3.94 -2.89 3.56
CA ASN A 124 3.59 -2.33 4.87
C ASN A 124 3.48 -0.81 4.85
N LYS A 125 4.22 -0.15 3.94
CA LYS A 125 4.13 1.29 3.76
C LYS A 125 2.90 1.68 2.95
N TRP A 126 2.48 0.81 2.02
CA TRP A 126 1.24 1.01 1.28
C TRP A 126 0.02 1.04 2.20
N GLU A 127 -0.13 0.07 3.09
CA GLU A 127 -1.29 0.02 3.99
C GLU A 127 -1.39 1.26 4.89
N ARG A 128 -0.27 1.69 5.47
CA ARG A 128 -0.23 2.92 6.28
C ARG A 128 -0.58 4.15 5.46
N PHE A 129 0.02 4.28 4.28
CA PHE A 129 -0.27 5.39 3.38
C PHE A 129 -1.76 5.42 2.98
N LYS A 130 -2.34 4.27 2.65
CA LYS A 130 -3.76 4.12 2.33
C LYS A 130 -4.65 4.57 3.49
N THR A 131 -4.35 4.15 4.72
CA THR A 131 -5.11 4.56 5.91
C THR A 131 -5.05 6.07 6.13
N GLU A 132 -3.85 6.66 6.09
CA GLU A 132 -3.67 8.10 6.29
C GLU A 132 -4.36 8.92 5.20
N LEU A 133 -4.21 8.52 3.92
CA LEU A 133 -4.80 9.23 2.80
C LEU A 133 -6.34 9.16 2.81
N ASN A 134 -6.90 8.00 3.19
CA ASN A 134 -8.35 7.86 3.39
C ASN A 134 -8.87 8.81 4.47
N HIS A 135 -8.20 8.83 5.63
CA HIS A 135 -8.58 9.69 6.73
C HIS A 135 -8.56 11.18 6.33
N ASP A 136 -7.47 11.64 5.73
CA ASP A 136 -7.34 13.04 5.27
C ASP A 136 -8.41 13.39 4.22
N MET A 137 -8.74 12.46 3.33
CA MET A 137 -9.75 12.65 2.28
C MET A 137 -11.17 12.70 2.86
N ASP A 138 -11.47 11.93 3.89
CA ASP A 138 -12.77 11.94 4.57
C ASP A 138 -12.96 13.20 5.42
N GLU A 139 -11.91 13.62 6.13
CA GLU A 139 -11.91 14.92 6.82
C GLU A 139 -12.13 16.08 5.84
N LEU A 140 -11.45 16.03 4.68
CA LEU A 140 -11.61 17.05 3.66
C LEU A 140 -13.04 17.04 3.12
N GLY A 141 -13.59 15.86 2.77
CA GLY A 141 -14.96 15.72 2.30
C GLY A 141 -15.99 16.26 3.30
N GLN A 142 -15.80 16.04 4.60
CA GLN A 142 -16.65 16.65 5.62
C GLN A 142 -16.52 18.17 5.65
N ALA A 143 -15.31 18.69 5.53
CA ALA A 143 -15.08 20.14 5.51
C ALA A 143 -15.71 20.82 4.27
N PHE A 144 -15.75 20.15 3.12
CA PHE A 144 -16.49 20.61 1.93
C PHE A 144 -18.00 20.65 2.19
N LYS A 145 -18.58 19.59 2.77
CA LYS A 145 -20.01 19.56 3.12
C LYS A 145 -20.37 20.69 4.09
N ASP A 146 -19.57 20.89 5.12
CA ASP A 146 -19.77 21.96 6.11
C ASP A 146 -19.67 23.35 5.48
N PHE A 147 -18.85 23.50 4.43
CA PHE A 147 -18.74 24.73 3.67
C PHE A 147 -20.01 24.99 2.84
N SER A 148 -20.49 23.99 2.11
CA SER A 148 -21.73 24.08 1.32
C SER A 148 -22.95 24.45 2.17
N VAL A 149 -23.12 23.82 3.34
CA VAL A 149 -24.27 24.10 4.22
C VAL A 149 -24.29 25.55 4.73
N LYS A 150 -23.11 26.16 4.90
CA LYS A 150 -23.00 27.55 5.37
C LYS A 150 -23.29 28.58 4.28
N ASN A 151 -23.11 28.23 3.00
CA ASN A 151 -23.39 29.13 1.87
C ASN A 151 -24.85 29.08 1.39
N VAL A 152 -25.65 28.12 1.87
CA VAL A 152 -27.08 27.99 1.53
C VAL A 152 -27.98 28.77 2.52
N LYS A 153 -27.45 29.26 3.64
CA LYS A 153 -28.19 30.06 4.64
C LYS A 153 -27.85 31.54 4.54
#